data_AF-B7Q3I1-F1
#
_entry.id   AF-B7Q3I1-F1
#
_cell.length_a   1.000
_cell.length_b   1.000
_cell.length_c   1.000
_cell.angle_alpha   90.00
_cell.angle_beta   90.00
_cell.angle_gamma   90.00
#
_symmetry.space_group_name_H-M   'P 1'
#
loop_
_entity.id
_entity.type
_entity.pdbx_description
1 polymer ?
#
loop_
_entity_poly.entity_id
_entity_poly.type
_entity_poly.pdbx_seq_one_letter_code
_entity_poly.pdbx_strand_id
1 'polypeptide(L)'
;NAVARKEPVSCDTFVVLPPATKNGCVVFGKNSDRPAGEVQEVVYVPRTSHGTDTKLQCTYIEVDQVAETSAVMLSKPAWMWGAEMGANEHGVCIGNEA
;
A
#
# COMPACT_ATOMS: atom_id res chain seq x y z
N ASN A 1 32.88 22.37 14.04
CA ASN A 1 31.58 22.34 13.33
C ASN A 1 31.17 20.90 13.12
N ALA A 2 30.39 20.34 14.05
CA ALA A 2 29.87 18.98 13.91
C ALA A 2 28.80 19.01 12.81
N VAL A 3 29.02 18.25 11.73
CA VAL A 3 27.94 17.94 10.79
C VAL A 3 26.91 17.14 11.60
N ALA A 4 25.72 17.70 11.80
CA ALA A 4 24.63 16.98 12.41
C ALA A 4 24.41 15.68 11.60
N ARG A 5 24.52 14.52 12.26
CA ARG A 5 24.21 13.25 11.61
C ARG A 5 22.74 13.31 11.22
N LYS A 6 22.46 13.25 9.91
CA LYS A 6 21.10 13.07 9.41
C LYS A 6 20.63 11.70 9.90
N GLU A 7 19.52 11.67 10.62
CA GLU A 7 18.91 10.40 11.02
C GLU A 7 18.56 9.58 9.77
N PRO A 8 18.75 8.26 9.81
CA PRO A 8 18.34 7.40 8.70
C PRO A 8 16.83 7.52 8.49
N VAL A 9 16.43 7.71 7.24
CA VAL A 9 15.03 7.65 6.80
C VAL A 9 14.88 6.30 6.13
N SER A 10 14.09 5.43 6.72
CA SER A 10 13.92 4.03 6.31
C SER A 10 12.49 3.59 6.57
N CYS A 11 12.03 2.64 5.76
CA CYS A 11 10.76 1.99 5.95
C CYS A 11 10.97 0.67 6.71
N ASP A 12 10.12 0.42 7.69
CA ASP A 12 10.13 -0.80 8.48
C ASP A 12 8.79 -1.52 8.28
N THR A 13 8.84 -2.85 8.32
CA THR A 13 7.66 -3.70 8.30
C THR A 13 7.71 -4.67 9.48
N PHE A 14 6.56 -4.90 10.11
CA PHE A 14 6.42 -5.95 11.11
C PHE A 14 5.12 -6.73 10.92
N VAL A 15 5.17 -7.99 11.34
CA VAL A 15 4.02 -8.89 11.34
C VAL A 15 3.93 -9.55 12.71
N VAL A 16 2.75 -9.50 13.32
CA VAL A 16 2.43 -10.28 14.52
C VAL A 16 1.40 -11.34 14.14
N LEU A 17 1.79 -12.60 14.32
CA LEU A 17 0.96 -13.75 14.01
C LEU A 17 0.25 -14.29 15.26
N PRO A 18 -0.88 -15.00 15.11
CA PRO A 18 -1.46 -15.76 16.21
C PRO A 18 -0.45 -16.79 16.76
N PRO A 19 -0.42 -17.05 18.09
CA PRO A 19 -1.32 -16.52 19.12
C PRO A 19 -0.80 -15.23 19.78
N ALA A 20 0.20 -14.55 19.22
CA ALA A 20 0.83 -13.39 19.87
C ALA A 20 -0.07 -12.13 19.92
N THR A 21 -1.25 -12.17 19.31
CA THR A 21 -2.26 -11.11 19.36
C THR A 21 -3.44 -11.50 20.24
N LYS A 22 -4.01 -10.54 20.98
CA LYS A 22 -5.11 -10.77 21.95
C LYS A 22 -6.31 -11.50 21.34
N ASN A 23 -6.60 -11.27 20.06
CA ASN A 23 -7.77 -11.81 19.37
C ASN A 23 -7.43 -12.91 18.36
N GLY A 24 -6.19 -13.42 18.35
CA GLY A 24 -5.77 -14.42 17.36
C GLY A 24 -5.85 -13.91 15.91
N CYS A 25 -5.76 -12.61 15.69
CA CYS A 25 -5.67 -12.00 14.37
C CYS A 25 -4.22 -11.81 13.92
N VAL A 26 -4.01 -11.62 12.63
CA VAL A 26 -2.73 -11.11 12.10
C VAL A 26 -2.73 -9.59 12.21
N VAL A 27 -1.64 -9.01 12.70
CA VAL A 27 -1.39 -7.56 12.64
C VAL A 27 -0.24 -7.33 11.68
N PHE A 28 -0.51 -6.60 10.61
CA PHE A 28 0.48 -6.12 9.65
C PHE A 28 0.70 -4.63 9.88
N GLY A 29 1.95 -4.21 10.07
CA GLY A 29 2.32 -2.81 10.23
C GLY A 29 3.48 -2.46 9.32
N LYS A 30 3.36 -1.31 8.66
CA LYS A 30 4.40 -0.72 7.83
C LYS A 30 4.37 0.79 8.00
N ASN A 31 5.53 1.42 8.12
CA ASN A 31 5.68 2.88 7.93
C ASN A 31 6.22 3.21 6.54
N SER A 32 5.96 4.45 6.14
CA SER A 32 6.47 5.03 4.91
C SER A 32 7.68 5.91 5.23
N ASP A 33 8.73 5.78 4.44
CA ASP A 33 9.94 6.61 4.49
C ASP A 33 9.88 7.79 3.50
N ARG A 34 8.68 8.02 2.93
CA ARG A 34 8.43 9.08 1.97
C ARG A 34 8.64 10.47 2.61
N PRO A 35 8.96 11.48 1.79
CA PRO A 35 9.18 12.84 2.29
C PRO A 35 7.99 13.37 3.10
N ALA A 36 8.25 14.00 4.25
CA ALA A 36 7.21 14.47 5.17
C ALA A 36 6.21 15.49 4.55
N GLY A 37 6.61 16.19 3.48
CA GLY A 37 5.74 17.13 2.77
C GLY A 37 4.84 16.49 1.71
N GLU A 38 5.00 15.19 1.46
CA GLU A 38 4.20 14.47 0.47
C GLU A 38 2.89 13.97 1.10
N VAL A 39 1.78 14.24 0.44
CA VAL A 39 0.46 13.80 0.91
C VAL A 39 0.32 12.28 0.74
N GLN A 40 0.07 11.60 1.85
CA GLN A 40 -0.32 10.20 1.90
C GLN A 40 -1.85 10.11 2.05
N GLU A 41 -2.50 9.65 0.99
CA GLU A 41 -3.95 9.46 0.97
C GLU A 41 -4.31 8.08 1.52
N VAL A 42 -5.44 8.00 2.22
CA VAL A 42 -6.12 6.73 2.53
C VAL A 42 -7.36 6.67 1.67
N VAL A 43 -7.40 5.72 0.73
CA VAL A 43 -8.47 5.61 -0.26
C VAL A 43 -9.13 4.25 -0.22
N TYR A 44 -10.44 4.25 -0.41
CA TYR A 44 -11.22 3.04 -0.65
C TYR A 44 -11.51 2.94 -2.14
N VAL A 45 -11.20 1.79 -2.74
CA VAL A 45 -11.55 1.48 -4.13
C VAL A 45 -12.52 0.29 -4.11
N PRO A 46 -13.75 0.44 -4.60
CA PRO A 46 -14.73 -0.64 -4.58
C PRO A 46 -14.38 -1.74 -5.58
N ARG A 47 -14.88 -2.96 -5.30
CA ARG A 47 -14.88 -4.06 -6.27
C ARG A 47 -15.54 -3.58 -7.56
N THR A 48 -14.89 -3.83 -8.68
CA THR A 48 -15.33 -3.32 -9.98
C THR A 48 -15.14 -4.38 -11.06
N SER A 49 -16.16 -4.55 -11.90
CA SER A 49 -16.06 -5.33 -13.14
C SER A 49 -15.68 -4.44 -14.31
N HIS A 50 -14.85 -4.95 -15.21
CA HIS A 50 -14.33 -4.23 -16.37
C HIS A 50 -14.70 -4.95 -17.68
N GLY A 51 -14.74 -4.20 -18.79
CA GLY A 51 -14.98 -4.77 -20.12
C GLY A 51 -13.81 -5.62 -20.63
N THR A 52 -14.06 -6.44 -21.65
CA THR A 52 -13.00 -7.20 -22.34
C THR A 52 -12.05 -6.25 -23.06
N ASP A 53 -10.77 -6.62 -23.13
CA ASP A 53 -9.70 -5.85 -23.80
C ASP A 53 -9.52 -4.41 -23.29
N THR A 54 -9.99 -4.14 -22.08
CA THR A 54 -9.77 -2.85 -21.42
C THR A 54 -8.31 -2.76 -20.97
N LYS A 55 -7.73 -1.56 -21.10
CA LYS A 55 -6.40 -1.26 -20.60
C LYS A 55 -6.47 -0.43 -19.32
N LEU A 56 -5.47 -0.57 -18.46
CA LEU A 56 -5.32 0.18 -17.23
C LEU A 56 -4.04 1.01 -17.29
N GLN A 57 -4.21 2.33 -17.24
CA GLN A 57 -3.08 3.26 -17.13
C GLN A 57 -2.61 3.34 -15.69
N CYS A 58 -1.38 2.88 -15.46
CA CYS A 58 -0.65 3.07 -14.22
C CYS A 58 0.18 4.37 -14.30
N THR A 59 1.01 4.63 -13.29
CA THR A 59 1.79 5.88 -13.19
C THR A 59 2.66 6.15 -14.42
N TYR A 60 3.27 5.10 -15.00
CA TYR A 60 4.23 5.22 -16.11
C TYR A 60 4.04 4.18 -17.22
N ILE A 61 3.18 3.19 -17.01
CA ILE A 61 2.98 2.07 -17.94
C ILE A 61 1.49 1.78 -18.07
N GLU A 62 1.11 1.16 -19.18
CA GLU A 62 -0.22 0.62 -19.38
C GLU A 62 -0.17 -0.92 -19.28
N VAL A 63 -1.15 -1.51 -18.60
CA VAL A 63 -1.29 -2.96 -18.46
C VAL A 63 -2.68 -3.43 -18.92
N ASP A 64 -2.81 -4.71 -19.23
CA ASP A 64 -4.12 -5.32 -19.47
C ASP A 64 -4.96 -5.30 -18.18
N GLN A 65 -6.20 -4.84 -18.27
CA GLN A 65 -7.14 -4.84 -17.15
C GLN A 65 -7.74 -6.23 -16.95
N VAL A 66 -7.92 -6.63 -15.70
CA VAL A 66 -8.60 -7.87 -15.33
C VAL A 66 -10.12 -7.68 -15.39
N ALA A 67 -10.87 -8.77 -15.62
CA ALA A 67 -12.33 -8.71 -15.71
C ALA A 67 -13.00 -8.22 -14.41
N GLU A 68 -12.40 -8.50 -13.25
CA GLU A 68 -12.92 -8.10 -11.95
C GLU A 68 -11.78 -7.79 -10.96
N THR A 69 -11.93 -6.72 -10.20
CA THR A 69 -11.01 -6.30 -9.13
C THR A 69 -11.68 -6.44 -7.76
N SER A 70 -10.95 -6.85 -6.73
CA SER A 70 -11.45 -6.85 -5.34
C SER A 70 -11.56 -5.43 -4.79
N ALA A 71 -12.45 -5.23 -3.81
CA ALA A 71 -12.48 -4.01 -3.03
C ALA A 71 -11.22 -3.91 -2.15
N VAL A 72 -10.61 -2.73 -2.09
CA VAL A 72 -9.35 -2.47 -1.39
C VAL A 72 -9.37 -1.17 -0.60
N MET A 73 -8.68 -1.17 0.54
CA MET A 73 -8.27 0.03 1.28
C MET A 73 -6.78 0.21 1.08
N LEU A 74 -6.37 1.38 0.58
CA LEU A 74 -5.00 1.67 0.18
C LEU A 74 -4.47 2.90 0.91
N SER A 75 -3.16 2.92 1.18
CA SER A 75 -2.39 4.09 1.56
C SER A 75 -1.32 4.37 0.49
N LYS A 76 -1.33 5.59 -0.06
CA LYS A 76 -0.54 5.95 -1.24
C LYS A 76 -0.16 7.45 -1.30
N PRO A 77 1.00 7.80 -1.88
CA PRO A 77 1.28 9.16 -2.33
C PRO A 77 0.22 9.65 -3.32
N ALA A 78 -0.29 10.86 -3.14
CA ALA A 78 -1.44 11.37 -3.89
C ALA A 78 -1.30 11.26 -5.43
N TRP A 79 -0.09 11.41 -5.96
CA TRP A 79 0.18 11.45 -7.40
C TRP A 79 0.37 10.08 -8.08
N MET A 80 0.55 9.00 -7.31
CA MET A 80 0.90 7.67 -7.83
C MET A 80 -0.35 6.82 -8.09
N TRP A 81 -0.32 5.99 -9.13
CA TRP A 81 -1.25 4.89 -9.29
C TRP A 81 -0.81 3.69 -8.43
N GLY A 82 -1.75 3.00 -7.78
CA GLY A 82 -1.46 1.86 -6.90
C GLY A 82 -1.36 2.27 -5.43
N ALA A 83 -0.46 1.61 -4.68
CA ALA A 83 -0.28 1.87 -3.25
C ALA A 83 1.11 1.54 -2.73
N GLU A 84 1.49 2.16 -1.62
CA GLU A 84 2.61 1.67 -0.78
C GLU A 84 2.16 0.51 0.10
N MET A 85 0.95 0.59 0.64
CA MET A 85 0.39 -0.47 1.48
C MET A 85 -1.13 -0.50 1.40
N GLY A 86 -1.72 -1.64 1.72
CA GLY A 86 -3.17 -1.79 1.73
C GLY A 86 -3.62 -3.20 2.06
N ALA A 87 -4.94 -3.35 2.11
CA ALA A 87 -5.59 -4.65 2.30
C ALA A 87 -6.87 -4.74 1.47
N ASN A 88 -7.23 -5.96 1.07
CA ASN A 88 -8.45 -6.24 0.32
C ASN A 88 -9.55 -6.86 1.21
N GLU A 89 -10.75 -6.95 0.66
CA GLU A 89 -11.93 -7.56 1.29
C GLU A 89 -11.79 -9.06 1.63
N HIS A 90 -10.76 -9.73 1.11
CA HIS A 90 -10.45 -11.14 1.37
C HIS A 90 -9.41 -11.33 2.49
N GLY A 91 -8.99 -10.25 3.14
CA GLY A 91 -8.01 -10.30 4.23
C GLY A 91 -6.56 -10.44 3.76
N VAL A 92 -6.27 -10.17 2.49
CA VAL A 92 -4.90 -10.10 1.97
C VAL A 92 -4.36 -8.69 2.17
N CYS A 93 -3.21 -8.55 2.83
CA CYS A 93 -2.48 -7.29 2.98
C CYS A 93 -1.17 -7.32 2.20
N ILE A 94 -0.79 -6.18 1.64
CA ILE A 94 0.49 -5.96 0.96
C ILE A 94 1.08 -4.64 1.47
N GLY A 95 2.41 -4.61 1.60
CA GLY A 95 3.17 -3.38 1.74
C GLY A 95 4.49 -3.54 0.98
N ASN A 96 4.91 -2.51 0.25
CA ASN A 96 6.22 -2.51 -0.38
C ASN A 96 7.32 -2.29 0.67
N GLU A 97 8.51 -2.82 0.42
CA GLU A 97 9.70 -2.59 1.24
C GLU A 97 10.80 -2.04 0.32
N ALA A 98 11.61 -1.12 0.84
CA ALA A 98 12.67 -0.43 0.13
C ALA A 98 13.97 -0.48 0.94
#